data_AF-A0A1N7PS86-F1
#
_entry.id   AF-A0A1N7PS86-F1
#
_cell.length_a   1.000
_cell.length_b   1.000
_cell.length_c   1.000
_cell.angle_alpha   90.00
_cell.angle_beta   90.00
_cell.angle_gamma   90.00
#
_symmetry.space_group_name_H-M   'P 1'
#
loop_
_entity.id
_entity.type
_entity.pdbx_description
1 polymer ?
#
loop_
_entity_poly.entity_id
_entity_poly.type
_entity_poly.pdbx_seq_one_letter_code
_entity_poly.pdbx_strand_id
1 'polypeptide(L)' 'MKVTTTTAYVDLDGDYGTVEGVEVTCDRCGHSEESFGTGESSLKRCAYLLRENCPRGEANYYQVDA' A
#
# COMPACT_ATOMS: atom_id res chain seq x y z
N MET A 1 -10.27 -15.35 0.52
CA MET A 1 -10.02 -15.00 1.94
C MET A 1 -9.40 -13.62 1.94
N LYS A 2 -9.88 -12.64 2.73
CA LYS A 2 -9.28 -11.30 2.72
C LYS A 2 -7.85 -11.34 3.24
N VAL A 3 -6.98 -10.51 2.67
CA VAL A 3 -5.60 -10.32 3.15
C VAL A 3 -5.59 -9.05 3.98
N THR A 4 -5.12 -9.16 5.22
CA THR A 4 -4.93 -8.00 6.08
C THR A 4 -3.68 -7.25 5.65
N THR A 5 -3.72 -5.93 5.83
CA THR A 5 -2.59 -5.07 5.56
C THR A 5 -2.37 -4.14 6.73
N THR A 6 -1.13 -3.70 6.87
CA THR A 6 -0.73 -2.64 7.78
C THR A 6 -0.49 -1.38 6.95
N THR A 7 -1.20 -0.29 7.27
CA THR A 7 -1.02 1.03 6.66
C THR A 7 -0.10 1.88 7.55
N ALA A 8 0.88 2.54 6.94
CA ALA A 8 1.68 3.59 7.55
C ALA A 8 1.58 4.89 6.74
N TYR A 9 1.54 6.04 7.43
CA TYR A 9 1.65 7.35 6.80
C TYR A 9 3.11 7.79 6.87
N VAL A 10 3.69 8.12 5.72
CA VAL A 10 5.13 8.32 5.54
C VAL A 10 5.40 9.58 4.71
N ASP A 11 6.60 10.13 4.86
CA ASP A 11 7.11 11.16 3.97
C ASP A 11 7.92 10.49 2.85
N LEU A 12 7.47 10.63 1.61
CA LEU A 12 8.10 10.06 0.42
C LEU A 12 8.97 11.12 -0.28
N ASP A 13 10.11 10.71 -0.83
CA ASP A 13 10.95 11.58 -1.62
C ASP A 13 10.30 11.87 -2.98
N GLY A 14 9.84 13.11 -3.17
CA GLY A 14 9.33 13.61 -4.45
C GLY A 14 10.36 14.46 -5.20
N ASP A 15 10.09 14.73 -6.47
CA ASP A 15 11.00 15.47 -7.38
C ASP A 15 11.37 16.89 -6.89
N TYR A 16 10.54 17.49 -6.02
CA TYR A 16 10.71 18.85 -5.50
C TYR A 16 10.80 18.90 -3.96
N GLY A 17 11.04 17.77 -3.31
CA GLY A 17 11.08 17.64 -1.85
C GLY A 17 10.16 16.53 -1.34
N THR A 18 10.08 16.39 -0.02
CA THR A 18 9.27 15.35 0.63
C THR A 18 7.77 15.62 0.45
N VAL A 19 7.02 14.57 0.15
CA VAL A 19 5.57 14.59 -0.05
C VAL A 19 4.94 13.53 0.84
N GLU A 20 3.89 13.90 1.56
CA GLU A 20 3.13 12.95 2.38
C GLU A 20 2.55 11.83 1.50
N GLY A 21 2.65 10.60 1.99
CA GLY A 21 2.20 9.40 1.32
C GLY A 21 1.77 8.32 2.29
N VAL A 22 1.45 7.17 1.70
CA VAL A 22 1.11 5.96 2.44
C VAL A 22 1.99 4.82 1.97
N GLU A 23 2.40 3.98 2.91
CA GLU A 23 2.97 2.66 2.67
C GLU A 23 1.96 1.62 3.17
N VAL A 24 1.60 0.66 2.32
CA VAL A 24 0.72 -0.45 2.71
C VAL A 24 1.49 -1.76 2.59
N THR A 25 1.59 -2.47 3.71
CA THR A 25 2.35 -3.73 3.81
C THR A 25 1.41 -4.92 3.92
N CYS A 26 1.67 -5.97 3.13
CA CYS A 26 0.97 -7.25 3.25
C CYS A 26 1.47 -8.05 4.46
N ASP A 27 0.60 -8.32 5.44
CA ASP A 27 0.98 -9.01 6.69
C ASP A 27 1.41 -10.48 6.49
N ARG A 28 1.22 -11.04 5.30
CA ARG A 28 1.52 -12.45 5.01
C ARG A 28 2.85 -12.68 4.30
N CYS A 29 3.33 -11.71 3.54
CA CYS A 29 4.58 -11.83 2.78
C CYS A 29 5.57 -10.72 3.09
N GLY A 30 5.14 -9.64 3.76
CA GLY A 30 5.97 -8.49 4.08
C GLY A 30 6.25 -7.56 2.89
N HIS A 31 5.70 -7.84 1.71
CA HIS A 31 5.81 -6.94 0.56
C HIS A 31 5.00 -5.67 0.82
N SER A 32 5.59 -4.51 0.54
CA SER A 32 4.96 -3.19 0.70
C SER A 32 4.84 -2.44 -0.63
N GLU A 33 3.86 -1.55 -0.70
CA GLU A 33 3.64 -0.66 -1.84
C GLU A 33 3.36 0.75 -1.32
N GLU A 34 3.94 1.73 -2.00
CA GLU A 34 3.85 3.15 -1.63
C GLU A 34 3.03 3.94 -2.65
N SER A 35 2.36 4.98 -2.16
CA SER A 35 1.68 5.97 -3.00
C SER A 35 1.76 7.34 -2.36
N PHE A 36 2.04 8.36 -3.18
CA PHE A 36 1.86 9.74 -2.78
C PHE A 36 0.39 10.02 -2.40
N GLY A 37 0.20 10.93 -1.45
CA GLY A 37 -1.09 11.29 -0.87
C GLY A 37 -1.54 10.35 0.25
N THR A 38 -2.34 10.88 1.17
CA THR A 38 -2.79 10.20 2.41
C THR A 38 -4.26 9.79 2.39
N GLY A 39 -4.94 10.01 1.26
CA GLY A 39 -6.37 9.73 1.11
C GLY A 39 -6.69 8.29 0.70
N GLU A 40 -7.98 7.96 0.72
CA GLU A 40 -8.51 6.64 0.35
C GLU A 40 -8.08 6.18 -1.06
N SER A 41 -7.90 7.11 -2.00
CA SER A 41 -7.40 6.81 -3.36
C SER A 41 -5.98 6.26 -3.35
N SER A 42 -5.13 6.77 -2.48
CA SER A 42 -3.73 6.34 -2.34
C SER A 42 -3.67 4.94 -1.71
N LEU A 43 -4.48 4.70 -0.68
CA LEU A 43 -4.63 3.37 -0.07
C LEU A 43 -5.13 2.32 -1.07
N LYS A 44 -6.17 2.65 -1.85
CA LYS A 44 -6.69 1.78 -2.92
C LYS A 44 -5.66 1.48 -3.99
N ARG A 45 -4.79 2.44 -4.32
CA ARG A 45 -3.69 2.24 -5.25
C ARG A 45 -2.69 1.23 -4.71
N CYS A 46 -2.24 1.37 -3.45
CA CYS A 46 -1.33 0.40 -2.85
C CYS A 46 -1.97 -1.01 -2.77
N ALA A 47 -3.25 -1.10 -2.40
CA ALA A 47 -3.99 -2.37 -2.40
C ALA A 47 -4.04 -3.04 -3.79
N TYR A 48 -4.20 -2.24 -4.85
CA TYR A 48 -4.14 -2.72 -6.23
C TYR A 48 -2.74 -3.19 -6.61
N LEU A 49 -1.70 -2.42 -6.30
CA LEU A 49 -0.31 -2.80 -6.59
C LEU A 49 0.10 -4.07 -5.83
N LEU A 50 -0.30 -4.22 -4.57
CA LEU A 50 -0.08 -5.45 -3.80
C LEU A 50 -0.72 -6.67 -4.45
N ARG A 51 -1.85 -6.53 -5.14
CA ARG A 51 -2.46 -7.62 -5.89
C ARG A 51 -1.62 -8.06 -7.09
N GLU A 52 -0.97 -7.11 -7.77
CA GLU A 52 -0.14 -7.40 -8.93
C GLU A 52 1.26 -7.90 -8.53
N ASN A 53 1.83 -7.33 -7.47
CA ASN A 53 3.24 -7.49 -7.12
C ASN A 53 3.48 -8.45 -5.94
N CYS A 54 2.44 -8.90 -5.24
CA CYS A 54 2.64 -9.80 -4.10
C CYS A 54 3.36 -11.10 -4.53
N PRO A 55 4.51 -11.44 -3.92
CA PRO A 55 5.29 -12.62 -4.30
C PRO A 55 4.55 -13.95 -4.12
N ARG A 56 3.48 -13.96 -3.32
CA ARG A 56 2.63 -15.14 -3.09
C ARG A 56 1.53 -15.30 -4.16
N GLY A 57 1.42 -14.36 -5.10
CA GLY A 57 0.41 -14.38 -6.17
C GLY A 57 -1.02 -14.29 -5.63
N GLU A 58 -1.22 -13.59 -4.51
CA GLU A 58 -2.54 -13.49 -3.89
C GLU A 58 -3.48 -12.63 -4.73
N ALA A 59 -4.43 -13.26 -5.42
CA ALA A 59 -5.52 -12.59 -6.15
C ALA A 59 -6.67 -12.11 -5.23
N ASN A 60 -6.48 -12.14 -3.91
CA ASN A 60 -7.47 -11.78 -2.91
C ASN A 60 -7.61 -10.26 -2.76
N TYR A 61 -8.75 -9.79 -2.24
CA TYR A 61 -8.94 -8.38 -1.87
C TYR A 61 -8.09 -8.03 -0.64
N TYR A 62 -7.19 -7.05 -0.78
CA TYR A 62 -6.49 -6.41 0.32
C TYR A 62 -7.42 -5.42 1.01
N GLN A 63 -7.55 -5.54 2.33
CA GLN A 63 -8.31 -4.57 3.13
C GLN A 63 -7.33 -3.53 3.66
N VAL A 64 -7.48 -2.30 3.17
CA VAL A 64 -6.81 -1.11 3.67
C VAL A 64 -7.78 -0.37 4.57
N ASP A 65 -7.38 -0.13 5.81
CA ASP A 65 -8.12 0.72 6.74
C ASP A 65 -7.62 2.16 6.56
N ALA A 66 -8.56 3.11 6.53
CA ALA A 66 -8.34 4.53 6.27
C ALA A 66 -8.44 5.36 7.56
#